data_AF-A0A2N5ZD29-F1
#
_entry.id   AF-A0A2N5ZD29-F1
#
_cell.length_a   1.000
_cell.length_b   1.000
_cell.length_c   1.000
_cell.angle_alpha   90.00
_cell.angle_beta   90.00
_cell.angle_gamma   90.00
#
_symmetry.space_group_name_H-M   'P 1'
#
loop_
_entity.id
_entity.type
_entity.pdbx_description
1 polymer ?
#
loop_
_entity_poly.entity_id
_entity_poly.type
_entity_poly.pdbx_seq_one_letter_code
_entity_poly.pdbx_strand_id
1 'polypeptide(L)' 'MKVAVVGSGYVGLVAGACFADSGNDVWCVDI' A
#
# COMPACT_ATOMS: atom_id res chain seq x y z
N MET A 1 7.67 -8.94 0.38
CA MET A 1 6.56 -9.72 -0.22
C MET A 1 5.85 -8.84 -1.26
N LYS A 2 5.05 -9.39 -2.19
CA LYS A 2 4.20 -8.57 -3.07
C LYS A 2 2.86 -8.29 -2.38
N VAL A 3 2.51 -7.01 -2.20
CA VAL A 3 1.31 -6.56 -1.47
C VAL A 3 0.51 -5.60 -2.34
N ALA A 4 -0.78 -5.85 -2.49
CA ALA A 4 -1.71 -4.92 -3.15
C ALA A 4 -2.61 -4.26 -2.11
N VAL A 5 -2.67 -2.93 -2.12
CA VAL A 5 -3.57 -2.13 -1.28
C VAL A 5 -4.67 -1.57 -2.16
N VAL A 6 -5.92 -1.97 -1.91
CA VAL A 6 -7.09 -1.51 -2.69
C VAL A 6 -7.77 -0.36 -1.95
N GLY A 7 -7.85 0.80 -2.60
CA GLY A 7 -8.25 2.09 -2.05
C GLY A 7 -7.04 2.95 -1.69
N SER A 8 -6.95 4.14 -2.26
CA SER A 8 -5.86 5.11 -2.09
C SER A 8 -6.27 6.35 -1.27
N GLY A 9 -7.28 6.20 -0.42
CA GLY A 9 -7.58 7.18 0.64
C GLY A 9 -6.51 7.18 1.75
N TYR A 10 -6.70 8.01 2.78
CA TYR A 10 -5.76 8.16 3.89
C TYR A 10 -5.27 6.82 4.46
N VAL A 11 -6.19 5.91 4.78
CA VAL A 11 -5.85 4.60 5.36
C VAL A 11 -5.02 3.75 4.40
N GLY A 12 -5.40 3.73 3.13
CA GLY A 12 -4.72 2.93 2.11
C GLY A 12 -3.30 3.42 1.85
N LEU A 13 -3.10 4.73 1.72
CA LEU A 13 -1.77 5.30 1.49
C LEU A 13 -0.86 5.17 2.71
N VAL A 14 -1.38 5.39 3.92
CA VAL A 14 -0.58 5.21 5.15
C VAL A 14 -0.18 3.75 5.33
N ALA A 15 -1.13 2.82 5.15
CA ALA A 15 -0.83 1.40 5.23
C ALA A 15 0.17 0.96 4.15
N GLY A 16 -0.03 1.41 2.91
CA GLY A 16 0.86 1.13 1.79
C GLY A 16 2.28 1.64 2.03
N ALA A 17 2.42 2.85 2.58
CA ALA A 17 3.72 3.42 2.96
C ALA A 17 4.41 2.59 4.06
N CYS A 18 3.70 2.21 5.13
CA CYS A 18 4.27 1.36 6.18
C CYS A 18 4.69 -0.02 5.65
N PHE A 19 3.91 -0.62 4.75
CA PHE A 19 4.25 -1.90 4.14
C PHE A 19 5.48 -1.78 3.22
N ALA A 20 5.60 -0.69 2.47
CA ALA A 20 6.76 -0.42 1.62
C ALA A 20 8.03 -0.20 2.45
N ASP A 21 7.93 0.59 3.54
CA ASP A 21 9.02 0.83 4.49
C ASP A 21 9.49 -0.46 5.18
N SER A 22 8.57 -1.40 5.41
CA SER A 22 8.86 -2.74 5.92
C SER A 22 9.49 -3.69 4.89
N GLY A 23 9.86 -3.21 3.70
CA GLY A 23 10.54 -3.99 2.66
C GLY A 23 9.62 -4.79 1.73
N ASN A 24 8.34 -4.42 1.62
CA ASN A 24 7.43 -5.03 0.66
C ASN A 24 7.40 -4.27 -0.66
N ASP A 25 7.17 -5.01 -1.74
CA ASP A 25 6.83 -4.45 -3.05
C ASP A 25 5.32 -4.18 -3.06
N VAL A 26 4.95 -2.91 -2.94
CA VAL A 26 3.57 -2.47 -2.69
C VAL A 26 2.98 -1.76 -3.90
N TRP A 27 1.78 -2.18 -4.30
CA TRP A 27 0.98 -1.51 -5.33
C TRP A 27 -0.32 -1.00 -4.71
N CYS A 28 -0.50 0.32 -4.70
CA CYS A 28 -1.77 0.95 -4.33
C CYS A 28 -2.65 1.06 -5.58
N VAL A 29 -3.89 0.59 -5.50
CA VAL A 29 -4.83 0.54 -6.63
C VAL A 29 -6.14 1.21 -6.22
N ASP A 30 -6.70 2.05 -7.07
CA ASP A 30 -8.00 2.71 -6.89
C ASP A 30 -8.80 2.67 -8.22
N ILE A 31 -10.09 3.03 -8.18
CA ILE A 31 -10.99 3.00 -9.37
C ILE A 31 -10.64 4.06 -10.42
#